data_AF-A0A3M1NGD9-F1
#
_entry.id   AF-A0A3M1NGD9-F1
#
_cell.length_a   1.000
_cell.length_b   1.000
_cell.length_c   1.000
_cell.angle_alpha   90.00
_cell.angle_beta   90.00
_cell.angle_gamma   90.00
#
_symmetry.space_group_name_H-M   'P 1'
#
loop_
_entity.id
_entity.type
_entity.pdbx_description
1 polymer ?
#
loop_
_entity_poly.entity_id
_entity_poly.type
_entity_poly.pdbx_seq_one_letter_code
_entity_poly.pdbx_strand_id
1 'polypeptide(L)' 'MKYYHQTQPTKIPTTDGKIIEEHLGLASSGHGEFSVAHMIAP' A
#
# COMPACT_ATOMS: atom_id res chain seq x y z
N MET A 1 -6.15 -23.84 4.01
CA MET A 1 -6.29 -22.39 3.81
C MET A 1 -4.96 -21.85 3.31
N LYS A 2 -4.93 -21.12 2.19
CA LYS A 2 -3.69 -20.56 1.62
C LYS A 2 -3.62 -19.09 2.02
N TYR A 3 -2.62 -18.73 2.80
CA TYR A 3 -2.36 -17.34 3.16
C TYR A 3 -1.44 -16.71 2.11
N TYR A 4 -1.59 -15.40 1.93
CA TYR A 4 -0.71 -14.59 1.11
C TYR A 4 0.12 -13.69 2.01
N HIS A 5 1.43 -13.93 2.06
CA HIS A 5 2.35 -13.10 2.82
C HIS A 5 2.81 -11.94 1.92
N GLN A 6 2.20 -10.78 2.12
CA GLN A 6 2.49 -9.59 1.34
C GLN A 6 3.70 -8.84 1.92
N THR A 7 4.83 -8.87 1.20
CA THR A 7 6.11 -8.28 1.61
C THR A 7 6.63 -7.19 0.67
N GLN A 8 5.97 -7.00 -0.49
CA GLN A 8 6.41 -6.06 -1.52
C GLN A 8 5.29 -5.04 -1.77
N PRO A 9 5.37 -3.84 -1.16
CA PRO A 9 4.36 -2.83 -1.35
C PRO A 9 4.47 -2.13 -2.71
N THR A 10 3.33 -1.67 -3.22
CA THR A 10 3.26 -0.71 -4.31
C THR A 10 3.63 0.68 -3.77
N LYS A 11 4.59 1.34 -4.42
CA LYS A 11 5.04 2.68 -4.04
C LYS A 11 4.25 3.76 -4.77
N ILE A 12 3.54 4.58 -4.01
CA ILE A 12 2.70 5.66 -4.52
C ILE A 12 3.32 6.99 -4.08
N PRO A 13 3.80 7.84 -5.00
CA PRO A 13 4.38 9.13 -4.64
C PRO A 13 3.30 10.12 -4.21
N THR A 14 3.62 10.97 -3.24
CA THR A 14 2.76 12.10 -2.82
C THR A 14 3.35 13.43 -3.28
N THR A 15 2.53 14.48 -3.29
CA THR A 15 2.94 15.82 -3.76
C THR A 15 3.92 16.52 -2.82
N ASP A 16 3.99 16.12 -1.57
CA ASP A 16 4.92 16.63 -0.55
C ASP A 16 6.23 15.81 -0.45
N GLY A 17 6.53 15.01 -1.49
CA GLY A 17 7.78 14.28 -1.62
C GLY A 17 7.88 13.02 -0.75
N LYS A 18 6.78 12.59 -0.11
CA LYS A 18 6.71 11.33 0.63
C LYS A 18 6.32 10.18 -0.29
N ILE A 19 6.43 8.97 0.26
CA ILE A 19 6.02 7.72 -0.41
C ILE A 19 5.03 7.01 0.50
N ILE A 20 3.92 6.58 -0.08
CA ILE A 20 3.00 5.61 0.53
C ILE A 20 3.39 4.24 0.02
N GLU A 21 3.61 3.30 0.93
CA GLU A 21 3.92 1.91 0.63
C GLU A 21 2.67 1.05 0.86
N GLU A 22 1.84 0.89 -0.18
CA GLU A 22 0.58 0.14 -0.10
C GLU A 22 0.80 -1.37 -0.26
N HIS A 23 0.37 -2.16 0.72
CA HIS A 23 0.42 -3.62 0.67
C HIS A 23 -0.85 -4.23 0.08
N LEU A 24 -2.02 -3.67 0.43
CA LEU A 24 -3.34 -4.07 -0.05
C LEU A 24 -4.17 -2.82 -0.31
N GLY A 25 -5.00 -2.84 -1.34
CA GLY A 25 -5.80 -1.69 -1.75
C GLY A 25 -5.99 -1.65 -3.26
N LEU A 26 -6.47 -0.51 -3.73
CA LEU A 26 -6.85 -0.33 -5.13
C LEU A 26 -5.63 -0.36 -6.06
N ALA A 27 -4.51 0.22 -5.64
CA ALA A 27 -3.30 0.32 -6.47
C ALA A 27 -2.47 -0.97 -6.50
N SER A 28 -2.52 -1.77 -5.43
CA SER A 28 -1.78 -3.03 -5.28
C SER A 28 -2.59 -4.27 -5.64
N SER A 29 -3.87 -4.34 -5.25
CA SER A 29 -4.69 -5.55 -5.30
C SER A 29 -6.08 -5.35 -5.94
N GLY A 30 -6.42 -4.13 -6.36
CA GLY A 30 -7.72 -3.80 -6.96
C GLY A 30 -8.89 -3.70 -5.98
N HIS A 31 -8.67 -3.83 -4.68
CA HIS A 31 -9.71 -3.70 -3.66
C HIS A 31 -9.96 -2.23 -3.32
N GLY A 32 -11.11 -1.69 -3.74
CA GLY A 32 -11.46 -0.28 -3.55
C GLY A 32 -12.10 0.06 -2.19
N GLU A 33 -12.62 -0.92 -1.46
CA GLU A 33 -13.33 -0.69 -0.19
C GLU A 33 -12.40 -0.61 1.02
N PHE A 34 -11.18 -1.15 0.89
CA PHE A 34 -10.23 -1.27 1.98
C PHE A 34 -8.80 -1.20 1.48
N SER A 35 -7.93 -0.51 2.23
CA SER A 35 -6.49 -0.47 1.95
C SER A 35 -5.66 -0.56 3.24
N VAL A 36 -4.44 -1.08 3.09
CA VAL A 36 -3.39 -1.17 4.12
C VAL A 36 -2.10 -0.64 3.50
N ALA A 37 -1.56 0.42 4.09
CA ALA A 37 -0.33 1.03 3.63
C ALA A 37 0.53 1.50 4.81
N HIS A 38 1.84 1.58 4.59
CA HIS A 38 2.79 2.20 5.50
C HIS A 38 3.19 3.58 4.97
N MET A 39 3.23 4.57 5.87
CA MET A 39 3.73 5.92 5.60
C MET A 39 4.53 6.39 6.82
N ILE A 40 5.64 7.08 6.58
CA ILE A 40 6.39 7.79 7.63
C ILE A 40 5.94 9.24 7.65
N ALA A 41 5.34 9.65 8.76
CA ALA A 41 5.06 11.05 9.05
C ALA A 41 6.26 11.70 9.78
N PRO A 42 6.39 13.04 9.78
CA PRO A 42 7.36 13.76 10.61
C PRO A 42 7.23 13.45 12.10
#